data_AF-A0A258AR52-F1
#
_entry.id   AF-A0A258AR52-F1
#
_cell.length_a   1.000
_cell.length_b   1.000
_cell.length_c   1.000
_cell.angle_alpha   90.00
_cell.angle_beta   90.00
_cell.angle_gamma   90.00
#
_symmetry.space_group_name_H-M   'P 1'
#
loop_
_entity.id
_entity.type
_entity.pdbx_description
1 polymer ?
#
loop_
_entity_poly.entity_id
_entity_poly.type
_entity_poly.pdbx_seq_one_letter_code
_entity_poly.pdbx_strand_id
1 'polypeptide(L)'
;MNLYDQFIQWAGSLNAQQVADWLRNLDWNRVVPEITGKFIGFLLGFGASWFLLFRKHLNALDRLRRGDSDDVLFQAHFLTPVPGSDKFVLVFRNLMPSTTVNDLYDNPAARKIVRELAEITTLRKPVLRTEGTLGFEVLNDAYNHIAGHLAITPFARETWLFAMTCEDRQVVRRKCVRCFLVRPAELERFANWRWCRENVVCEQPWHWYRIVALHQLATVWQEEEQAALNPAAKKQGMPLVDKHATHRRIRALSAGIFANEKPVGRTAEIDWPAQEWELKKLGLDLNAGPQAAG
;
A
#
# COMPACT_ATOMS: atom_id res chain seq x y z
N MET A 1 -45.35 23.84 15.72
CA MET A 1 -45.80 22.67 16.53
C MET A 1 -45.50 21.44 15.70
N ASN A 2 -44.67 20.51 16.20
CA ASN A 2 -44.27 19.32 15.45
C ASN A 2 -45.46 18.35 15.36
N LEU A 3 -45.66 17.69 14.21
CA LEU A 3 -46.74 16.70 14.02
C LEU A 3 -46.68 15.58 15.08
N TYR A 4 -45.48 15.29 15.57
CA TYR A 4 -45.24 14.35 16.66
C TYR A 4 -45.86 14.80 17.99
N ASP A 5 -45.75 16.09 18.33
CA ASP A 5 -46.28 16.63 19.60
C ASP A 5 -47.81 16.70 19.57
N GLN A 6 -48.39 17.00 18.39
CA GLN A 6 -49.84 16.97 18.19
C GLN A 6 -50.39 15.53 18.22
N PHE A 7 -49.64 14.57 17.66
CA PHE A 7 -50.01 13.15 17.72
C PHE A 7 -49.97 12.62 19.16
N ILE A 8 -48.94 12.97 19.94
CA ILE A 8 -48.84 12.54 21.35
C ILE A 8 -49.92 13.20 22.22
N GLN A 9 -50.23 14.48 22.03
CA GLN A 9 -51.35 15.13 22.73
C GLN A 9 -52.70 14.51 22.36
N TRP A 10 -52.91 14.20 21.08
CA TRP A 10 -54.13 13.52 20.63
C TRP A 10 -54.22 12.10 21.18
N ALA A 11 -53.15 11.30 21.07
CA ALA A 11 -53.11 9.94 21.58
C ALA A 11 -53.29 9.86 23.11
N GLY A 12 -52.74 10.84 23.85
CA GLY A 12 -52.93 10.96 25.30
C GLY A 12 -54.32 11.47 25.72
N SER A 13 -55.10 12.03 24.79
CA SER A 13 -56.45 12.53 25.04
C SER A 13 -57.57 11.51 24.76
N LEU A 14 -57.23 10.35 24.20
CA LEU A 14 -58.20 9.31 23.85
C LEU A 14 -58.61 8.50 25.08
N ASN A 15 -59.92 8.42 25.34
CA ASN A 15 -60.46 7.52 26.36
C ASN A 15 -60.48 6.07 25.85
N ALA A 16 -60.38 5.06 26.72
CA ALA A 16 -60.28 3.63 26.33
C ALA A 16 -61.43 3.18 25.40
N GLN A 17 -62.61 3.78 25.57
CA GLN A 17 -63.81 3.51 24.78
C GLN A 17 -63.72 4.11 23.36
N GLN A 18 -63.10 5.29 23.22
CA GLN A 18 -62.86 5.93 21.91
C GLN A 18 -61.78 5.16 21.12
N VAL A 19 -60.76 4.63 21.80
CA VAL A 19 -59.77 3.73 21.18
C VAL A 19 -60.43 2.44 20.72
N ALA A 20 -61.32 1.86 21.54
CA ALA A 20 -62.06 0.64 21.20
C ALA A 20 -63.00 0.85 20.00
N ASP A 21 -63.74 1.97 19.95
CA ASP A 21 -64.63 2.29 18.83
C ASP A 21 -63.85 2.61 17.55
N TRP A 22 -62.70 3.27 17.65
CA TRP A 22 -61.80 3.51 16.52
C TRP A 22 -61.23 2.20 15.95
N LEU A 23 -60.75 1.29 16.82
CA LEU A 23 -60.30 -0.05 16.43
C LEU A 23 -61.43 -0.86 15.81
N ARG A 24 -62.67 -0.72 16.26
CA ARG A 24 -63.80 -1.50 15.73
C ARG A 24 -64.26 -1.02 14.35
N ASN A 25 -64.11 0.26 14.05
CA ASN A 25 -64.50 0.88 12.77
C ASN A 25 -63.36 0.95 11.74
N LEU A 26 -62.18 0.47 12.11
CA LEU A 26 -61.05 0.32 11.20
C LEU A 26 -61.36 -0.80 10.18
N ASP A 27 -61.14 -0.51 8.90
CA ASP A 27 -61.25 -1.51 7.84
C ASP A 27 -60.04 -2.47 7.91
N TRP A 28 -60.11 -3.43 8.83
CA TRP A 28 -59.05 -4.40 9.08
C TRP A 28 -58.68 -5.21 7.83
N ASN A 29 -59.63 -5.42 6.93
CA ASN A 29 -59.37 -6.11 5.66
C ASN A 29 -58.42 -5.32 4.75
N ARG A 30 -58.35 -4.00 4.92
CA ARG A 30 -57.41 -3.13 4.20
C ARG A 30 -56.15 -2.84 5.01
N VAL A 31 -56.30 -2.60 6.31
CA VAL A 31 -55.18 -2.20 7.18
C VAL A 31 -54.22 -3.35 7.47
N VAL A 32 -54.71 -4.58 7.66
CA VAL A 32 -53.84 -5.74 7.90
C VAL A 32 -52.93 -6.01 6.70
N PRO A 33 -53.42 -6.12 5.45
CA PRO A 33 -52.54 -6.30 4.29
C PRO A 33 -51.56 -5.15 4.07
N GLU A 34 -51.97 -3.91 4.33
CA GLU A 34 -51.12 -2.74 4.11
C GLU A 34 -49.97 -2.67 5.12
N ILE A 35 -50.24 -2.88 6.41
CA ILE A 35 -49.21 -2.97 7.46
C ILE A 35 -48.32 -4.18 7.22
N THR A 36 -48.90 -5.34 6.90
CA THR A 36 -48.15 -6.58 6.64
C THR A 36 -47.23 -6.41 5.43
N GLY A 37 -47.72 -5.82 4.33
CA GLY A 37 -46.91 -5.54 3.14
C GLY A 37 -45.77 -4.56 3.42
N LYS A 38 -46.03 -3.49 4.17
CA LYS A 38 -44.99 -2.53 4.59
C LYS A 38 -43.96 -3.17 5.53
N PHE A 39 -44.40 -4.00 6.47
CA PHE A 39 -43.52 -4.71 7.39
C PHE A 39 -42.64 -5.75 6.67
N ILE A 40 -43.22 -6.53 5.75
CA ILE A 40 -42.46 -7.45 4.90
C ILE A 40 -41.46 -6.68 4.04
N GLY A 41 -41.89 -5.57 3.41
CA GLY A 41 -40.99 -4.71 2.62
C GLY A 41 -39.82 -4.17 3.45
N PHE A 42 -40.09 -3.72 4.68
CA PHE A 42 -39.05 -3.29 5.63
C PHE A 42 -38.10 -4.44 5.99
N LEU A 43 -38.62 -5.62 6.34
CA LEU A 43 -37.79 -6.78 6.68
C LEU A 43 -36.94 -7.25 5.50
N LEU A 44 -37.48 -7.23 4.29
CA LEU A 44 -36.73 -7.56 3.07
C LEU A 44 -35.63 -6.53 2.80
N GLY A 45 -35.94 -5.24 2.92
CA GLY A 45 -34.95 -4.16 2.77
C GLY A 45 -33.85 -4.25 3.83
N PHE A 46 -34.22 -4.49 5.09
CA PHE A 46 -33.30 -4.70 6.19
C PHE A 46 -32.43 -5.94 5.97
N GLY A 47 -33.04 -7.07 5.60
CA GLY A 47 -32.34 -8.32 5.31
C GLY A 47 -31.35 -8.18 4.15
N ALA A 48 -31.73 -7.49 3.07
CA ALA A 48 -30.84 -7.23 1.94
C ALA A 48 -29.66 -6.31 2.34
N SER A 49 -29.93 -5.23 3.08
CA SER A 49 -28.89 -4.32 3.58
C SER A 49 -27.92 -5.03 4.53
N TRP A 50 -28.46 -5.79 5.50
CA TRP A 50 -27.68 -6.60 6.41
C TRP A 50 -26.83 -7.64 5.68
N PHE A 51 -27.39 -8.34 4.69
CA PHE A 51 -26.66 -9.32 3.89
C PHE A 51 -25.49 -8.68 3.13
N LEU A 52 -25.67 -7.48 2.56
CA LEU A 52 -24.59 -6.76 1.88
C LEU A 52 -23.46 -6.36 2.84
N LEU A 53 -23.82 -5.83 4.02
CA LEU A 53 -22.85 -5.49 5.07
C LEU A 53 -22.12 -6.73 5.59
N PHE A 54 -22.86 -7.82 5.81
CA PHE A 54 -22.32 -9.10 6.25
C PHE A 54 -21.34 -9.67 5.22
N ARG A 55 -21.69 -9.64 3.92
CA ARG A 55 -20.78 -10.06 2.85
C ARG A 55 -19.52 -9.20 2.79
N LYS A 56 -19.64 -7.89 2.97
CA LYS A 56 -18.49 -6.98 3.05
C LYS A 56 -17.58 -7.33 4.24
N HIS A 57 -18.18 -7.66 5.39
CA HIS A 57 -17.44 -8.07 6.57
C HIS A 57 -16.74 -9.43 6.38
N LEU A 58 -17.40 -10.43 5.80
CA LEU A 58 -16.79 -11.72 5.46
C LEU A 58 -15.60 -11.55 4.52
N ASN A 59 -15.74 -10.73 3.47
CA ASN A 59 -14.62 -10.45 2.55
C ASN A 59 -13.43 -9.79 3.27
N ALA A 60 -13.68 -8.93 4.26
CA ALA A 60 -12.61 -8.30 5.05
C ALA A 60 -11.91 -9.33 5.96
N LEU A 61 -12.67 -10.23 6.59
CA LEU A 61 -12.10 -11.34 7.38
C LEU A 61 -11.29 -12.30 6.52
N ASP A 62 -11.76 -12.60 5.31
CA ASP A 62 -11.03 -13.45 4.37
C ASP A 62 -9.72 -12.78 3.91
N ARG A 63 -9.72 -11.46 3.68
CA ARG A 63 -8.49 -10.71 3.39
C ARG A 63 -7.48 -10.78 4.53
N LEU A 64 -7.94 -10.59 5.78
CA LEU A 64 -7.10 -10.73 6.96
C LEU A 64 -6.52 -12.15 7.10
N ARG A 65 -7.34 -13.18 6.85
CA ARG A 65 -6.88 -14.59 6.85
C ARG A 65 -5.87 -14.87 5.75
N ARG A 66 -6.06 -14.29 4.56
CA ARG A 66 -5.13 -14.39 3.42
C ARG A 66 -3.86 -13.58 3.62
N GLY A 67 -3.83 -12.66 4.58
CA GLY A 67 -2.69 -11.78 4.84
C GLY A 67 -2.58 -10.63 3.85
N ASP A 68 -3.67 -10.30 3.13
CA ASP A 68 -3.74 -9.14 2.26
C ASP A 68 -3.97 -7.90 3.12
N SER A 69 -2.97 -7.03 3.18
CA SER A 69 -3.08 -5.76 3.89
C SER A 69 -3.26 -4.62 2.91
N ASP A 70 -4.19 -3.72 3.24
CA ASP A 70 -4.30 -2.41 2.60
C ASP A 70 -3.28 -1.41 3.18
N ASP A 71 -2.23 -1.88 3.87
CA ASP A 71 -1.26 -1.02 4.54
C ASP A 71 -0.27 -0.44 3.55
N VAL A 72 0.01 0.86 3.70
CA VAL A 72 1.09 1.58 3.04
C VAL A 72 2.08 2.06 4.09
N LEU A 73 3.35 1.66 3.96
CA LEU A 73 4.40 1.97 4.92
C LEU A 73 5.50 2.80 4.26
N PHE A 74 5.83 3.96 4.81
CA PHE A 74 6.95 4.77 4.34
C PHE A 74 8.19 4.50 5.17
N GLN A 75 9.26 4.05 4.52
CA GLN A 75 10.44 3.52 5.20
C GLN A 75 11.74 4.02 4.58
N ALA A 76 12.59 4.61 5.42
CA ALA A 76 13.99 4.83 5.06
C ALA A 76 14.76 3.51 5.21
N HIS A 77 15.60 3.21 4.24
CA HIS A 77 16.54 2.09 4.27
C HIS A 77 17.94 2.65 4.14
N PHE A 78 18.82 2.26 5.05
CA PHE A 78 20.21 2.69 5.05
C PHE A 78 21.15 1.65 5.65
N LEU A 79 22.44 1.79 5.39
CA LEU A 79 23.48 0.89 5.82
C LEU A 79 24.24 1.49 6.99
N THR A 80 24.27 0.78 8.12
CA THR A 80 25.06 1.17 9.30
C THR A 80 26.28 0.24 9.44
N PRO A 81 27.51 0.77 9.57
CA PRO A 81 28.68 -0.08 9.74
C PRO A 81 28.61 -0.88 11.04
N VAL A 82 29.06 -2.14 11.00
CA VAL A 82 29.21 -2.98 12.19
C VAL A 82 30.55 -2.64 12.86
N PRO A 83 30.57 -2.21 14.14
CA PRO A 83 31.83 -1.90 14.81
C PRO A 83 32.79 -3.10 14.81
N GLY A 84 34.03 -2.89 14.34
CA GLY A 84 35.06 -3.92 14.30
C GLY A 84 34.92 -4.95 13.18
N SER A 85 34.09 -4.67 12.16
CA SER A 85 33.92 -5.53 10.98
C SER A 85 33.80 -4.66 9.72
N ASP A 86 34.14 -5.23 8.56
CA ASP A 86 33.91 -4.60 7.25
C ASP A 86 32.45 -4.72 6.77
N LYS A 87 31.58 -5.33 7.59
CA LYS A 87 30.17 -5.56 7.27
C LYS A 87 29.30 -4.36 7.60
N PHE A 88 28.17 -4.26 6.91
CA PHE A 88 27.12 -3.27 7.11
C PHE A 88 25.81 -3.95 7.49
N VAL A 89 25.09 -3.39 8.45
CA VAL A 89 23.73 -3.80 8.77
C VAL A 89 22.75 -3.01 7.93
N LEU A 90 21.86 -3.70 7.21
CA LEU A 90 20.69 -3.08 6.61
C LEU A 90 19.71 -2.71 7.72
N VAL A 91 19.54 -1.41 7.92
CA VAL A 91 18.59 -0.80 8.84
C VAL A 91 17.44 -0.22 8.03
N PHE A 92 16.21 -0.48 8.45
CA PHE A 92 15.03 0.17 7.87
C PHE A 92 14.14 0.73 8.98
N ARG A 93 13.61 1.93 8.77
CA ARG A 93 12.86 2.67 9.78
C ARG A 93 11.64 3.32 9.20
N ASN A 94 10.51 3.16 9.88
CA ASN A 94 9.27 3.84 9.50
C ASN A 94 9.47 5.34 9.72
N LEU A 95 9.19 6.13 8.69
CA LEU A 95 9.30 7.58 8.76
C LEU A 95 8.03 8.24 9.30
N MET A 96 6.93 7.50 9.29
CA MET A 96 5.62 7.93 9.76
C MET A 96 4.80 6.72 10.23
N PRO A 97 3.71 6.94 10.97
CA PRO A 97 2.76 5.87 11.30
C PRO A 97 2.25 5.15 10.04
N SER A 98 1.89 3.87 10.20
CA SER A 98 1.29 3.12 9.10
C SER A 98 -0.01 3.80 8.64
N THR A 99 -0.16 3.95 7.33
CA THR A 99 -1.40 4.43 6.70
C THR A 99 -2.03 3.31 5.87
N THR A 100 -3.23 3.52 5.34
CA THR A 100 -3.86 2.57 4.42
C THR A 100 -4.01 3.14 3.03
N VAL A 101 -4.23 2.28 2.03
CA VAL A 101 -4.56 2.70 0.66
C VAL A 101 -5.81 3.59 0.63
N ASN A 102 -6.76 3.39 1.55
CA ASN A 102 -7.96 4.23 1.58
C ASN A 102 -7.69 5.62 2.14
N ASP A 103 -6.76 5.74 3.08
CA ASP A 103 -6.41 7.00 3.73
C ASP A 103 -5.41 7.81 2.88
N LEU A 104 -4.53 7.12 2.14
CA LEU A 104 -3.53 7.76 1.31
C LEU A 104 -4.09 8.34 0.00
N TYR A 105 -5.12 7.71 -0.56
CA TYR A 105 -5.69 8.11 -1.85
C TYR A 105 -7.16 8.44 -1.70
N ASP A 106 -7.58 9.65 -2.07
CA ASP A 106 -9.00 10.04 -2.03
C ASP A 106 -9.79 9.39 -3.18
N ASN A 107 -9.18 9.27 -4.35
CA ASN A 107 -9.84 8.76 -5.55
C ASN A 107 -9.98 7.22 -5.49
N PRO A 108 -11.22 6.67 -5.52
CA PRO A 108 -11.45 5.23 -5.52
C PRO A 108 -10.78 4.46 -6.68
N ALA A 109 -10.60 5.11 -7.83
CA ALA A 109 -9.87 4.51 -8.95
C ALA A 109 -8.40 4.27 -8.58
N ALA A 110 -7.71 5.28 -8.05
CA ALA A 110 -6.32 5.17 -7.58
C ALA A 110 -6.16 4.04 -6.56
N ARG A 111 -7.10 3.94 -5.60
CA ARG A 111 -7.13 2.84 -4.62
C ARG A 111 -7.23 1.46 -5.25
N LYS A 112 -7.99 1.31 -6.34
CA LYS A 112 -8.13 0.04 -7.06
C LYS A 112 -6.83 -0.30 -7.79
N ILE A 113 -6.24 0.67 -8.48
CA ILE A 113 -5.00 0.50 -9.24
C ILE A 113 -3.84 0.12 -8.34
N VAL A 114 -3.65 0.80 -7.20
CA VAL A 114 -2.59 0.46 -6.23
C VAL A 114 -2.68 -1.00 -5.79
N ARG A 115 -3.90 -1.48 -5.52
CA ARG A 115 -4.12 -2.89 -5.14
C ARG A 115 -3.81 -3.84 -6.29
N GLU A 116 -4.26 -3.53 -7.51
CA GLU A 116 -3.97 -4.34 -8.70
C GLU A 116 -2.45 -4.39 -9.01
N LEU A 117 -1.76 -3.26 -8.89
CA LEU A 117 -0.31 -3.18 -9.05
C LEU A 117 0.41 -3.98 -7.97
N ALA A 118 -0.07 -3.93 -6.73
CA ALA A 118 0.46 -4.74 -5.64
C ALA A 118 0.24 -6.25 -5.91
N GLU A 119 -0.90 -6.68 -6.48
CA GLU A 119 -1.19 -8.07 -6.87
C GLU A 119 -0.21 -8.66 -7.88
N ILE A 120 0.26 -7.86 -8.84
CA ILE A 120 1.19 -8.35 -9.87
C ILE A 120 2.67 -8.20 -9.47
N THR A 121 2.95 -7.57 -8.31
CA THR A 121 4.31 -7.33 -7.83
C THR A 121 4.89 -8.60 -7.23
N THR A 122 6.14 -8.90 -7.55
CA THR A 122 6.87 -10.08 -7.06
C THR A 122 8.24 -9.66 -6.55
N LEU A 123 8.96 -10.55 -5.87
CA LEU A 123 10.32 -10.27 -5.42
C LEU A 123 11.26 -9.99 -6.59
N ARG A 124 10.95 -10.51 -7.79
CA ARG A 124 11.71 -10.25 -9.02
C ARG A 124 11.48 -8.86 -9.59
N LYS A 125 10.28 -8.32 -9.43
CA LYS A 125 9.92 -6.97 -9.87
C LYS A 125 9.22 -6.27 -8.71
N PRO A 126 9.96 -5.87 -7.66
CA PRO A 126 9.37 -5.40 -6.42
C PRO A 126 8.84 -3.96 -6.54
N VAL A 127 9.31 -3.19 -7.51
CA VAL A 127 8.85 -1.83 -7.79
C VAL A 127 7.50 -1.88 -8.48
N LEU A 128 6.51 -1.15 -7.95
CA LEU A 128 5.20 -1.06 -8.57
C LEU A 128 5.32 -0.50 -9.99
N ARG A 129 4.55 -1.09 -10.91
CA ARG A 129 4.49 -0.70 -12.32
C ARG A 129 3.64 0.56 -12.52
N THR A 130 4.15 1.69 -12.04
CA THR A 130 3.50 3.00 -12.09
C THR A 130 3.74 3.75 -13.41
N GLU A 131 3.93 3.03 -14.52
CA GLU A 131 4.09 3.66 -15.83
C GLU A 131 2.77 4.25 -16.36
N GLY A 132 2.88 5.27 -17.23
CA GLY A 132 1.73 5.98 -17.80
C GLY A 132 1.11 7.01 -16.85
N THR A 133 0.11 7.75 -17.34
CA THR A 133 -0.48 8.88 -16.62
C THR A 133 -1.06 8.49 -15.26
N LEU A 134 -1.82 7.39 -15.23
CA LEU A 134 -2.52 6.95 -14.04
C LEU A 134 -1.57 6.39 -12.97
N GLY A 135 -0.53 5.66 -13.38
CA GLY A 135 0.53 5.21 -12.49
C GLY A 135 1.35 6.36 -11.93
N PHE A 136 1.61 7.38 -12.76
CA PHE A 136 2.28 8.60 -12.33
C PHE A 136 1.51 9.34 -11.25
N GLU A 137 0.20 9.53 -11.40
CA GLU A 137 -0.64 10.19 -10.38
C GLU A 137 -0.58 9.43 -9.05
N VAL A 138 -0.72 8.10 -9.09
CA VAL A 138 -0.59 7.23 -7.90
C VAL A 138 0.77 7.42 -7.22
N LEU A 139 1.86 7.40 -7.99
CA LEU A 139 3.20 7.63 -7.46
C LEU A 139 3.36 9.03 -6.87
N ASN A 140 2.78 10.04 -7.54
CA ASN A 140 2.89 11.44 -7.17
C ASN A 140 2.13 11.74 -5.87
N ASP A 141 0.94 11.16 -5.68
CA ASP A 141 0.18 11.28 -4.43
C ASP A 141 0.98 10.72 -3.24
N ALA A 142 1.53 9.51 -3.36
CA ALA A 142 2.36 8.93 -2.31
C ALA A 142 3.64 9.73 -2.06
N TYR A 143 4.28 10.21 -3.13
CA TYR A 143 5.48 11.05 -3.06
C TYR A 143 5.20 12.38 -2.34
N ASN A 144 4.11 13.06 -2.70
CA ASN A 144 3.73 14.35 -2.09
C ASN A 144 3.32 14.17 -0.62
N HIS A 145 2.66 13.05 -0.30
CA HIS A 145 2.29 12.72 1.07
C HIS A 145 3.52 12.64 1.99
N ILE A 146 4.54 11.86 1.60
CA ILE A 146 5.76 11.76 2.41
C ILE A 146 6.60 13.03 2.38
N ALA A 147 6.65 13.74 1.26
CA ALA A 147 7.35 15.02 1.15
C ALA A 147 6.77 16.06 2.12
N GLY A 148 5.44 16.12 2.23
CA GLY A 148 4.75 16.97 3.20
C GLY A 148 5.07 16.58 4.65
N HIS A 149 5.11 15.28 4.96
CA HIS A 149 5.45 14.81 6.31
C HIS A 149 6.90 15.13 6.69
N LEU A 150 7.84 14.99 5.75
CA LEU A 150 9.26 15.28 5.95
C LEU A 150 9.62 16.76 5.77
N ALA A 151 8.65 17.63 5.48
CA ALA A 151 8.92 19.04 5.19
C ALA A 151 9.48 19.79 6.41
N ILE A 152 9.04 19.40 7.61
CA ILE A 152 9.28 20.07 8.89
C ILE A 152 10.29 19.33 9.79
N THR A 153 10.96 18.29 9.29
CA THR A 153 11.94 17.54 10.07
C THR A 153 13.16 18.41 10.40
N PRO A 154 13.75 18.29 11.60
CA PRO A 154 14.89 19.12 12.03
C PRO A 154 16.24 18.64 11.46
N PHE A 155 16.26 17.62 10.61
CA PHE A 155 17.49 17.00 10.11
C PHE A 155 17.97 17.66 8.80
N ALA A 156 19.28 17.56 8.54
CA ALA A 156 19.88 18.05 7.31
C ALA A 156 19.23 17.38 6.09
N ARG A 157 18.88 18.19 5.08
CA ARG A 157 18.28 17.70 3.85
C ARG A 157 19.33 17.05 2.96
N GLU A 158 19.07 15.80 2.60
CA GLU A 158 19.86 15.02 1.64
C GLU A 158 18.95 14.53 0.52
N THR A 159 19.55 14.03 -0.56
CA THR A 159 18.79 13.42 -1.66
C THR A 159 18.49 11.96 -1.32
N TRP A 160 17.20 11.61 -1.36
CA TRP A 160 16.69 10.25 -1.18
C TRP A 160 15.96 9.81 -2.45
N LEU A 161 16.10 8.55 -2.82
CA LEU A 161 15.36 7.93 -3.92
C LEU A 161 14.10 7.31 -3.36
N PHE A 162 12.96 7.87 -3.75
CA PHE A 162 11.63 7.39 -3.44
C PHE A 162 11.16 6.38 -4.48
N ALA A 163 10.70 5.21 -4.03
CA ALA A 163 10.08 4.21 -4.89
C ALA A 163 8.93 3.51 -4.16
N MET A 164 7.82 3.28 -4.86
CA MET A 164 6.76 2.42 -4.36
C MET A 164 7.07 0.96 -4.67
N THR A 165 7.11 0.12 -3.65
CA THR A 165 7.34 -1.32 -3.75
C THR A 165 6.22 -2.12 -3.06
N CYS A 166 6.13 -3.42 -3.31
CA CYS A 166 5.25 -4.30 -2.54
C CYS A 166 6.00 -5.58 -2.17
N GLU A 167 5.77 -6.06 -0.94
CA GLU A 167 6.35 -7.33 -0.50
C GLU A 167 5.68 -8.52 -1.22
N ASP A 168 6.50 -9.49 -1.62
CA ASP A 168 6.01 -10.70 -2.28
C ASP A 168 5.33 -11.64 -1.30
N ARG A 169 4.07 -11.99 -1.57
CA ARG A 169 3.26 -12.88 -0.72
C ARG A 169 3.84 -14.29 -0.61
N GLN A 170 4.67 -14.72 -1.57
CA GLN A 170 5.36 -16.00 -1.53
C GLN A 170 6.45 -16.02 -0.44
N VAL A 171 6.93 -14.85 -0.01
CA VAL A 171 8.01 -14.70 0.97
C VAL A 171 7.50 -14.17 2.31
N VAL A 172 6.52 -13.27 2.29
CA VAL A 172 5.96 -12.67 3.52
C VAL A 172 4.55 -13.16 3.82
N ARG A 173 4.23 -13.29 5.11
CA ARG A 173 2.89 -13.65 5.57
C ARG A 173 1.86 -12.54 5.31
N ARG A 174 2.26 -11.29 5.47
CA ARG A 174 1.39 -10.12 5.31
C ARG A 174 1.93 -9.26 4.18
N LYS A 175 1.15 -9.14 3.12
CA LYS A 175 1.49 -8.30 1.97
C LYS A 175 1.18 -6.84 2.29
N CYS A 176 2.12 -5.95 2.01
CA CYS A 176 1.93 -4.51 2.18
C CYS A 176 2.64 -3.73 1.07
N VAL A 177 2.13 -2.54 0.76
CA VAL A 177 2.83 -1.58 -0.10
C VAL A 177 3.84 -0.86 0.78
N ARG A 178 5.10 -0.81 0.35
CA ARG A 178 6.16 -0.09 1.03
C ARG A 178 6.73 0.99 0.13
N CYS A 179 6.70 2.23 0.59
CA CYS A 179 7.37 3.34 -0.05
C CYS A 179 8.79 3.42 0.50
N PHE A 180 9.76 2.98 -0.30
CA PHE A 180 11.17 3.00 0.07
C PHE A 180 11.76 4.39 -0.16
N LEU A 181 12.55 4.84 0.82
CA LEU A 181 13.48 5.93 0.67
C LEU A 181 14.89 5.39 0.89
N VAL A 182 15.75 5.49 -0.11
CA VAL A 182 17.13 4.98 -0.07
C VAL A 182 18.09 6.06 -0.56
N ARG A 183 19.27 6.20 0.04
CA ARG A 183 20.27 7.14 -0.48
C ARG A 183 20.83 6.64 -1.82
N PRO A 184 21.05 7.52 -2.83
CA PRO A 184 21.64 7.13 -4.10
C PRO A 184 22.94 6.31 -3.95
N ALA A 185 23.87 6.79 -3.13
CA ALA A 185 25.16 6.14 -2.91
C ALA A 185 25.05 4.73 -2.27
N GLU A 186 23.99 4.47 -1.50
CA GLU A 186 23.75 3.13 -0.94
C GLU A 186 23.10 2.22 -1.98
N LEU A 187 22.17 2.76 -2.77
CA LEU A 187 21.51 2.01 -3.85
C LEU A 187 22.52 1.56 -4.92
N GLU A 188 23.54 2.37 -5.21
CA GLU A 188 24.67 1.97 -6.08
C GLU A 188 25.42 0.74 -5.55
N ARG A 189 25.61 0.63 -4.23
CA ARG A 189 26.23 -0.56 -3.62
C ARG A 189 25.31 -1.78 -3.76
N PHE A 190 24.00 -1.59 -3.62
CA PHE A 190 23.01 -2.65 -3.81
C PHE A 190 22.94 -3.17 -5.25
N ALA A 191 23.40 -2.42 -6.25
CA ALA A 191 23.51 -2.93 -7.62
C ALA A 191 24.51 -4.09 -7.74
N ASN A 192 25.52 -4.16 -6.87
CA ASN A 192 26.49 -5.24 -6.86
C ASN A 192 26.02 -6.39 -5.94
N TRP A 193 25.33 -7.38 -6.53
CA TRP A 193 24.80 -8.53 -5.79
C TRP A 193 25.86 -9.29 -4.98
N ARG A 194 27.06 -9.47 -5.55
CA ARG A 194 28.17 -10.13 -4.85
C ARG A 194 28.56 -9.36 -3.60
N TRP A 195 28.70 -8.04 -3.72
CA TRP A 195 28.99 -7.17 -2.59
C TRP A 195 27.90 -7.26 -1.51
N CYS A 196 26.62 -7.28 -1.90
CA CYS A 196 25.51 -7.44 -0.95
C CYS A 196 25.65 -8.72 -0.13
N ARG A 197 26.00 -9.84 -0.78
CA ARG A 197 26.12 -11.13 -0.10
C ARG A 197 27.26 -11.18 0.91
N GLU A 198 28.40 -10.61 0.54
CA GLU A 198 29.62 -10.66 1.33
C GLU A 198 29.60 -9.64 2.48
N ASN A 199 28.95 -8.48 2.28
CA ASN A 199 29.11 -7.32 3.16
C ASN A 199 27.84 -6.91 3.90
N VAL A 200 26.64 -7.35 3.50
CA VAL A 200 25.39 -6.91 4.12
C VAL A 200 24.82 -7.98 5.05
N VAL A 201 24.53 -7.57 6.28
CA VAL A 201 23.81 -8.35 7.29
C VAL A 201 22.49 -7.67 7.63
N CYS A 202 21.59 -8.39 8.30
CA CYS A 202 20.26 -7.88 8.64
C CYS A 202 20.06 -7.75 10.15
N GLU A 203 19.09 -6.93 10.57
CA GLU A 203 18.65 -6.90 11.97
C GLU A 203 17.96 -8.20 12.40
N GLN A 204 17.33 -8.92 11.47
CA GLN A 204 16.70 -10.21 11.72
C GLN A 204 16.93 -11.15 10.54
N PRO A 205 17.00 -12.48 10.75
CA PRO A 205 17.33 -13.44 9.70
C PRO A 205 16.37 -13.39 8.50
N TRP A 206 15.08 -13.18 8.76
CA TRP A 206 14.05 -13.15 7.71
C TRP A 206 14.06 -11.86 6.87
N HIS A 207 14.83 -10.82 7.21
CA HIS A 207 14.87 -9.58 6.41
C HIS A 207 15.70 -9.70 5.11
N TRP A 208 16.29 -10.86 4.81
CA TRP A 208 17.11 -11.08 3.61
C TRP A 208 16.41 -10.68 2.30
N TYR A 209 15.08 -10.86 2.20
CA TYR A 209 14.32 -10.51 0.99
C TYR A 209 14.32 -9.00 0.71
N ARG A 210 14.59 -8.17 1.72
CA ARG A 210 14.71 -6.72 1.54
C ARG A 210 16.01 -6.34 0.85
N ILE A 211 17.09 -7.07 1.11
CA ILE A 211 18.35 -6.92 0.36
C ILE A 211 18.10 -7.23 -1.11
N VAL A 212 17.36 -8.31 -1.40
CA VAL A 212 16.99 -8.68 -2.77
C VAL A 212 16.11 -7.62 -3.40
N ALA A 213 15.12 -7.09 -2.68
CA ALA A 213 14.26 -6.02 -3.18
C ALA A 213 15.05 -4.72 -3.48
N LEU A 214 16.01 -4.36 -2.63
CA LEU A 214 16.89 -3.21 -2.84
C LEU A 214 17.85 -3.42 -4.02
N HIS A 215 18.35 -4.65 -4.21
CA HIS A 215 19.14 -5.00 -5.38
C HIS A 215 18.33 -4.85 -6.68
N GLN A 216 17.11 -5.39 -6.71
CA GLN A 216 16.22 -5.23 -7.87
C GLN A 216 15.83 -3.76 -8.11
N LEU A 217 15.59 -2.99 -7.03
CA LEU A 217 15.35 -1.55 -7.12
C LEU A 217 16.56 -0.83 -7.74
N ALA A 218 17.78 -1.21 -7.37
CA ALA A 218 19.01 -0.65 -7.93
C ALA A 218 19.14 -0.93 -9.43
N THR A 219 18.84 -2.14 -9.87
CA THR A 219 18.82 -2.51 -11.29
C THR A 219 17.80 -1.66 -12.07
N VAL A 220 16.57 -1.54 -11.57
CA VAL A 220 15.53 -0.71 -12.19
C VAL A 220 15.95 0.76 -12.25
N TRP A 221 16.57 1.28 -11.19
CA TRP A 221 17.04 2.67 -11.17
C TRP A 221 18.13 2.91 -12.22
N GLN A 222 19.09 2.00 -12.34
CA GLN A 222 20.14 2.10 -13.37
C GLN A 222 19.57 2.03 -14.79
N GLU A 223 18.60 1.16 -15.04
CA GLU A 223 17.87 1.09 -16.31
C GLU A 223 17.16 2.42 -16.62
N GLU A 224 16.44 2.99 -15.65
CA GLU A 224 15.74 4.26 -15.80
C GLU A 224 16.68 5.46 -16.01
N GLU A 225 17.84 5.48 -15.33
CA GLU A 225 18.87 6.50 -15.55
C GLU A 225 19.50 6.38 -16.94
N GLN A 226 19.85 5.17 -17.38
CA GLN A 226 20.39 4.93 -18.73
C GLN A 226 19.38 5.32 -19.82
N ALA A 227 18.10 4.96 -19.64
CA ALA A 227 17.03 5.33 -20.58
C ALA A 227 16.81 6.85 -20.63
N ALA A 228 17.02 7.56 -19.53
CA ALA A 228 16.92 9.01 -19.49
C ALA A 228 18.10 9.72 -20.16
N LEU A 229 19.31 9.14 -20.08
CA LEU A 229 20.49 9.66 -20.77
C LEU A 229 20.41 9.43 -22.29
N ASN A 230 19.82 8.31 -22.73
CA ASN A 230 19.66 7.94 -24.13
C ASN A 230 18.17 7.83 -24.51
N PRO A 231 17.42 8.94 -24.56
CA PRO A 231 16.00 8.90 -24.89
C PRO A 231 15.80 8.35 -26.30
N ALA A 232 14.99 7.29 -26.43
CA ALA A 232 14.65 6.73 -27.74
C ALA A 232 14.05 7.81 -28.65
N ALA A 233 14.57 7.93 -29.88
CA ALA A 233 14.07 8.88 -30.86
C ALA A 233 12.59 8.57 -31.18
N LYS A 234 11.66 9.46 -30.80
CA LYS A 234 10.24 9.34 -31.15
C LYS A 234 9.78 10.45 -32.07
N LYS A 235 9.01 10.03 -33.09
CA LYS A 235 8.29 10.87 -34.06
C LYS A 235 7.31 11.78 -33.32
N GLN A 236 7.41 13.09 -33.59
CA GLN A 236 6.47 14.19 -33.32
C GLN A 236 5.24 13.87 -32.44
N GLY A 237 5.21 14.47 -31.25
CA GLY A 237 4.03 14.69 -30.42
C GLY A 237 4.16 16.04 -29.70
N MET A 238 3.05 16.75 -29.54
CA MET A 238 2.95 18.20 -29.22
C MET A 238 3.84 18.71 -28.07
N PRO A 239 4.25 20.00 -28.09
CA PRO A 239 5.36 20.52 -27.29
C PRO A 239 5.02 20.97 -25.85
N LEU A 240 3.76 20.89 -25.40
CA LEU A 240 3.27 21.68 -24.26
C LEU A 240 2.58 20.90 -23.14
N VAL A 241 2.40 19.60 -23.29
CA VAL A 241 1.98 18.71 -22.20
C VAL A 241 3.16 17.80 -21.98
N ASP A 242 3.71 17.77 -20.77
CA ASP A 242 5.00 17.18 -20.45
C ASP A 242 5.23 15.83 -21.14
N LYS A 243 6.50 15.51 -21.38
CA LYS A 243 6.97 14.26 -21.96
C LYS A 243 6.63 13.07 -21.03
N HIS A 244 5.35 12.74 -20.90
CA HIS A 244 4.77 11.68 -20.07
C HIS A 244 5.20 10.26 -20.49
N ALA A 245 6.03 10.14 -21.52
CA ALA A 245 6.47 8.88 -22.11
C ALA A 245 7.48 8.11 -21.24
N THR A 246 8.09 8.74 -20.23
CA THR A 246 8.96 8.06 -19.25
C THR A 246 8.81 8.71 -17.86
N HIS A 247 7.62 8.59 -17.26
CA HIS A 247 7.51 8.87 -15.84
C HIS A 247 8.39 7.89 -15.06
N ARG A 248 9.46 8.40 -14.46
CA ARG A 248 10.36 7.60 -13.62
C ARG A 248 9.57 7.07 -12.43
N ARG A 249 9.70 5.76 -12.17
CA ARG A 249 9.05 5.13 -11.02
C ARG A 249 9.84 5.38 -9.73
N ILE A 250 11.12 5.72 -9.91
CA ILE A 250 12.04 6.07 -8.84
C ILE A 250 12.33 7.57 -8.94
N ARG A 251 11.99 8.32 -7.89
CA ARG A 251 12.05 9.79 -7.89
C ARG A 251 12.97 10.31 -6.79
N ALA A 252 13.80 11.29 -7.11
CA ALA A 252 14.60 11.99 -6.10
C ALA A 252 13.70 12.89 -5.24
N LEU A 253 13.86 12.78 -3.91
CA LEU A 253 13.22 13.58 -2.88
C LEU A 253 14.30 14.22 -2.01
N SER A 254 14.24 15.54 -1.83
CA SER A 254 15.08 16.23 -0.84
C SER A 254 14.40 16.18 0.53
N ALA A 255 14.93 15.37 1.43
CA ALA A 255 14.33 15.12 2.75
C ALA A 255 15.37 15.10 3.87
N GLY A 256 14.96 15.61 5.04
CA GLY A 256 15.73 15.50 6.28
C GLY A 256 15.35 14.24 7.04
N ILE A 257 16.19 13.20 6.99
CA ILE A 257 15.93 11.93 7.66
C ILE A 257 17.06 11.63 8.64
N PHE A 258 16.71 11.20 9.84
CA PHE A 258 17.68 10.74 10.82
C PHE A 258 18.25 9.38 10.42
N ALA A 259 19.45 9.36 9.85
CA ALA A 259 20.11 8.16 9.37
C ALA A 259 21.18 7.60 10.34
N ASN A 260 21.36 8.20 11.50
CA ASN A 260 22.32 7.77 12.53
C ASN A 260 21.71 6.80 13.54
N GLU A 261 20.65 6.10 13.15
CA GLU A 261 19.99 5.15 14.02
C GLU A 261 20.82 3.86 14.13
N LYS A 262 20.83 3.28 15.34
CA LYS A 262 21.58 2.06 15.60
C LYS A 262 20.72 0.83 15.27
N PRO A 263 21.35 -0.28 14.82
CA PRO A 263 20.68 -1.56 14.70
C PRO A 263 20.05 -1.98 16.03
N VAL A 264 18.86 -2.57 15.96
CA VAL A 264 18.14 -3.09 17.12
C VAL A 264 18.48 -4.57 17.30
N GLY A 265 19.11 -4.89 18.43
CA GLY A 265 19.45 -6.27 18.78
C GLY A 265 20.73 -6.78 18.10
N ARG A 266 20.91 -8.10 18.12
CA ARG A 266 22.08 -8.76 17.52
C ARG A 266 21.88 -8.89 16.01
N THR A 267 22.90 -8.51 15.25
CA THR A 267 22.91 -8.67 13.79
C THR A 267 22.83 -10.14 13.40
N ALA A 268 22.04 -10.43 12.36
CA ALA A 268 21.86 -11.76 11.80
C ALA A 268 22.64 -11.89 10.49
N GLU A 269 23.52 -12.88 10.43
CA GLU A 269 24.10 -13.33 9.16
C GLU A 269 23.05 -14.10 8.36
N ILE A 270 23.19 -14.04 7.04
CA ILE A 270 22.26 -14.68 6.11
C ILE A 270 22.96 -15.89 5.51
N ASP A 271 22.34 -17.06 5.66
CA ASP A 271 22.75 -18.28 4.97
C ASP A 271 22.35 -18.19 3.49
N TRP A 272 23.15 -17.50 2.70
CA TRP A 272 22.92 -17.31 1.27
C TRP A 272 22.80 -18.62 0.49
N PRO A 273 23.62 -19.67 0.72
CA PRO A 273 23.41 -20.98 0.11
C PRO A 273 21.97 -21.52 0.28
N ALA A 274 21.39 -21.41 1.48
CA ALA A 274 20.00 -21.80 1.70
C ALA A 274 19.02 -20.87 0.96
N GLN A 275 19.24 -19.56 0.98
CA GLN A 275 18.34 -18.60 0.32
C GLN A 275 18.42 -18.65 -1.21
N GLU A 276 19.55 -19.04 -1.80
CA GLU A 276 19.70 -19.20 -3.25
C GLU A 276 18.73 -20.24 -3.82
N TRP A 277 18.50 -21.33 -3.08
CA TRP A 277 17.53 -22.34 -3.50
C TRP A 277 16.11 -21.78 -3.53
N GLU A 278 15.72 -21.01 -2.53
CA GLU A 278 14.41 -20.33 -2.49
C GLU A 278 14.30 -19.29 -3.60
N LEU A 279 15.33 -18.47 -3.84
CA LEU A 279 15.37 -17.51 -4.93
C LEU A 279 15.18 -18.19 -6.30
N LYS A 280 15.82 -19.33 -6.54
CA LYS A 280 15.65 -20.10 -7.78
C LYS A 280 14.21 -20.60 -7.97
N LYS A 281 13.52 -21.04 -6.90
CA LYS A 281 12.10 -21.41 -6.97
C LYS A 281 11.21 -20.23 -7.37
N LEU A 282 11.57 -19.02 -6.94
CA LEU A 282 10.90 -17.77 -7.30
C LEU A 282 11.27 -17.28 -8.72
N GLY A 283 12.07 -18.05 -9.47
CA GLY A 283 12.54 -17.67 -10.80
C GLY A 283 13.56 -16.52 -10.78
N LEU A 284 14.28 -16.37 -9.67
CA LEU A 284 15.34 -15.38 -9.46
C LEU A 284 16.69 -16.06 -9.41
N ASP A 285 17.44 -15.98 -10.50
CA ASP A 285 18.87 -16.30 -10.50
C ASP A 285 19.68 -15.01 -10.51
N LEU A 286 20.09 -14.57 -9.31
CA LEU A 286 20.86 -13.34 -9.11
C LEU A 286 22.36 -13.53 -9.40
N ASN A 287 22.81 -14.76 -9.61
CA ASN A 287 24.20 -15.08 -9.95
C ASN A 287 24.40 -15.19 -11.47
N ALA A 288 23.33 -15.44 -12.23
CA ALA A 288 23.33 -15.22 -13.67
C ALA A 288 23.48 -13.71 -13.91
N GLY A 289 24.54 -13.29 -14.62
CA GLY A 289 24.69 -11.91 -15.08
C GLY A 289 23.44 -11.43 -15.85
N PRO A 290 23.31 -10.11 -16.11
CA PRO A 290 22.06 -9.49 -16.55
C PRO A 290 21.40 -10.32 -17.66
N GLN A 291 20.32 -11.03 -17.31
CA GLN A 291 19.57 -11.83 -18.26
C GLN A 291 18.84 -10.85 -19.17
N ALA A 292 19.22 -10.81 -20.44
CA ALA A 292 18.54 -10.04 -21.46
C ALA A 292 17.03 -10.32 -21.38
N ALA A 293 16.26 -9.27 -21.14
CA ALA A 293 14.80 -9.33 -21.13
C ALA A 293 14.32 -9.84 -22.50
N GLY A 294 13.64 -10.98 -22.51
CA GLY A 294 12.74 -11.39 -23.58
C GLY A 294 11.36 -10.77 -23.40
#